data_AF-A0A1Y3Q4W6-F1
#
_entry.id   AF-A0A1Y3Q4W6-F1
#
_cell.length_a   1.000
_cell.length_b   1.000
_cell.length_c   1.000
_cell.angle_alpha   90.00
_cell.angle_beta   90.00
_cell.angle_gamma   90.00
#
_symmetry.space_group_name_H-M   'P 1'
#
loop_
_entity.id
_entity.type
_entity.pdbx_description
1 polymer ?
#
loop_
_entity_poly.entity_id
_entity_poly.type
_entity_poly.pdbx_seq_one_letter_code
_entity_poly.pdbx_strand_id
1 'polypeptide(L)'
;MKPHAHGILDELNAVLGHPLYPLGEAVQRMQEERSLLMEEWNELAVLTRSIFRHRNARSHEGEIRWLSEKAGDLLKDLRGHASWAEEQLRPLLERALDEGSERMDDLQAMIRRAEDGLERFIACLAAAEPVRGREISGHLAGAARAFDGLFCLEGELLDALWPRTDEDGVC
;
A
#
# COMPACT_ATOMS: atom_id res chain seq x y z
N MET A 1 -12.53 19.27 14.48
CA MET A 1 -12.46 19.27 13.00
C MET A 1 -11.24 18.48 12.57
N LYS A 2 -11.45 17.25 12.10
CA LYS A 2 -10.84 16.63 10.92
C LYS A 2 -11.82 15.52 10.51
N PRO A 3 -12.34 15.48 9.27
CA PRO A 3 -13.25 14.43 8.86
C PRO A 3 -12.46 13.12 8.67
N HIS A 4 -13.07 12.02 9.10
CA HIS A 4 -12.54 10.68 8.96
C HIS A 4 -12.50 10.30 7.47
N ALA A 5 -11.32 9.92 6.97
CA ALA A 5 -11.11 9.46 5.59
C ALA A 5 -11.82 8.14 5.26
N HIS A 6 -12.50 7.53 6.25
CA HIS A 6 -13.25 6.28 6.09
C HIS A 6 -14.57 6.40 5.30
N GLY A 7 -14.98 7.61 4.90
CA GLY A 7 -16.18 7.79 4.07
C GLY A 7 -15.92 7.81 2.56
N ILE A 8 -14.68 8.04 2.13
CA ILE A 8 -14.36 8.27 0.70
C ILE A 8 -14.28 6.94 -0.07
N LEU A 9 -13.78 5.88 0.58
CA LEU A 9 -13.68 4.54 -0.02
C LEU A 9 -15.06 3.91 -0.28
N ASP A 10 -16.04 4.15 0.59
CA ASP A 10 -17.41 3.62 0.43
C ASP A 10 -18.19 4.35 -0.68
N GLU A 11 -17.98 5.65 -0.87
CA GLU A 11 -18.61 6.42 -1.95
C GLU A 11 -18.02 6.10 -3.33
N LEU A 12 -16.71 5.83 -3.42
CA LEU A 12 -16.08 5.38 -4.66
C LEU A 12 -16.61 4.02 -5.11
N ASN A 13 -16.80 3.08 -4.19
CA ASN A 13 -17.32 1.75 -4.51
C ASN A 13 -18.76 1.77 -5.07
N ALA A 14 -19.55 2.79 -4.75
CA ALA A 14 -20.93 2.94 -5.23
C ALA A 14 -21.06 3.61 -6.62
N VAL A 15 -20.02 4.34 -7.07
CA VAL A 15 -20.03 5.07 -8.34
C VAL A 15 -19.41 4.26 -9.49
N LEU A 16 -18.52 3.30 -9.20
CA LEU A 16 -17.70 2.53 -10.15
C LEU A 16 -18.40 1.33 -10.84
N GLY A 17 -19.73 1.28 -10.80
CA GLY A 17 -20.53 0.17 -11.35
C GLY A 17 -20.95 0.33 -12.82
N HIS A 18 -20.38 1.27 -13.60
CA HIS A 18 -20.90 1.61 -14.92
C HIS A 18 -20.16 0.89 -16.08
N PRO A 19 -20.87 0.28 -17.06
CA PRO A 19 -20.28 -0.78 -17.90
C PRO A 19 -19.50 -0.30 -19.14
N LEU A 20 -19.04 0.96 -19.20
CA LEU A 20 -18.56 1.51 -20.48
C LEU A 20 -17.05 1.78 -20.57
N TYR A 21 -16.28 1.84 -19.47
CA TYR A 21 -14.81 2.03 -19.51
C TYR A 21 -14.06 1.40 -18.30
N PRO A 22 -14.09 0.06 -18.13
CA PRO A 22 -13.59 -0.58 -16.92
C PRO A 22 -12.06 -0.49 -16.74
N LEU A 23 -11.28 -0.44 -17.84
CA LEU A 23 -9.82 -0.36 -17.73
C LEU A 23 -9.37 1.02 -17.26
N GLY A 24 -9.80 2.10 -17.92
CA GLY A 24 -9.41 3.47 -17.53
C GLY A 24 -9.74 3.81 -16.07
N GLU A 25 -10.92 3.40 -15.59
CA GLU A 25 -11.31 3.57 -14.19
C GLU A 25 -10.41 2.76 -13.23
N ALA A 26 -10.06 1.52 -13.59
CA ALA A 26 -9.16 0.70 -12.79
C ALA A 26 -7.73 1.24 -12.77
N VAL A 27 -7.21 1.76 -13.89
CA VAL A 27 -5.88 2.37 -13.95
C VAL A 27 -5.85 3.65 -13.10
N GLN A 28 -6.89 4.49 -13.20
CA GLN A 28 -7.03 5.69 -12.35
C GLN A 28 -7.06 5.32 -10.87
N ARG A 29 -7.88 4.34 -10.49
CA ARG A 29 -7.97 3.85 -9.10
C ARG A 29 -6.63 3.28 -8.61
N MET A 30 -5.92 2.51 -9.43
CA MET A 30 -4.60 1.98 -9.10
C MET A 30 -3.60 3.11 -8.81
N GLN A 31 -3.59 4.16 -9.63
CA GLN A 31 -2.73 5.33 -9.43
C GLN A 31 -3.08 6.07 -8.13
N GLU A 32 -4.36 6.21 -7.80
CA GLU A 32 -4.82 6.83 -6.56
C GLU A 32 -4.45 6.02 -5.32
N GLU A 33 -4.77 4.72 -5.30
CA GLU A 33 -4.43 3.83 -4.18
C GLU A 33 -2.91 3.73 -3.97
N ARG A 34 -2.14 3.60 -5.05
CA ARG A 34 -0.66 3.67 -5.00
C ARG A 34 -0.17 4.97 -4.36
N SER A 35 -0.72 6.11 -4.76
CA SER A 35 -0.30 7.42 -4.24
C SER A 35 -0.58 7.55 -2.75
N LEU A 36 -1.75 7.08 -2.29
CA LEU A 36 -2.13 7.07 -0.88
C LEU A 36 -1.23 6.15 -0.06
N LEU A 37 -1.02 4.91 -0.50
CA LEU A 37 -0.13 3.95 0.17
C LEU A 37 1.31 4.49 0.26
N MET A 38 1.81 5.15 -0.80
CA MET A 38 3.10 5.82 -0.80
C MET A 38 3.18 6.93 0.25
N GLU A 39 2.15 7.78 0.34
CA GLU A 39 2.10 8.88 1.32
C GLU A 39 2.10 8.33 2.76
N GLU A 40 1.22 7.37 3.04
CA GLU A 40 1.07 6.77 4.37
C GLU A 40 2.33 6.03 4.82
N TRP A 41 2.94 5.25 3.91
CA TRP A 41 4.22 4.59 4.15
C TRP A 41 5.32 5.61 4.46
N ASN A 42 5.44 6.67 3.66
CA ASN A 42 6.46 7.70 3.86
C ASN A 42 6.28 8.41 5.20
N GLU A 43 5.04 8.74 5.57
CA GLU A 43 4.73 9.35 6.85
C GLU A 43 5.13 8.43 8.02
N LEU A 44 4.74 7.15 7.96
CA LEU A 44 5.11 6.13 8.96
C LEU A 44 6.63 6.01 9.10
N ALA A 45 7.36 5.94 7.98
CA ALA A 45 8.81 5.80 7.97
C ALA A 45 9.53 7.05 8.51
N VAL A 46 9.05 8.25 8.20
CA VAL A 46 9.60 9.51 8.73
C VAL A 46 9.37 9.60 10.24
N LEU A 47 8.16 9.32 10.70
CA LEU A 47 7.81 9.43 12.12
C LEU A 47 8.54 8.39 12.96
N THR A 48 8.63 7.16 12.47
CA THR A 48 9.46 6.12 13.10
C THR A 48 10.90 6.59 13.25
N ARG A 49 11.52 7.09 12.18
CA ARG A 49 12.91 7.60 12.24
C ARG A 49 13.05 8.78 13.20
N SER A 50 12.06 9.65 13.29
CA SER A 50 12.06 10.79 14.22
C SER A 50 12.06 10.31 15.67
N ILE A 51 11.12 9.44 16.04
CA ILE A 51 10.95 8.90 17.39
C ILE A 51 12.23 8.22 17.87
N PHE A 52 12.84 7.35 17.04
CA PHE A 52 14.02 6.58 17.45
C PHE A 52 15.36 7.31 17.28
N ARG A 53 15.40 8.47 16.62
CA ARG A 53 16.59 9.35 16.56
C ARG A 53 16.78 10.12 17.87
N HIS A 54 15.69 10.51 18.53
CA HIS A 54 15.72 11.26 19.78
C HIS A 54 15.83 10.32 21.00
N ARG A 55 17.01 9.70 21.17
CA ARG A 55 17.37 8.70 22.21
C ARG A 55 17.17 9.09 23.69
N ASN A 56 16.60 10.26 23.99
CA ASN A 56 16.62 10.86 25.33
C ASN A 56 15.23 11.06 25.98
N ALA A 57 14.12 10.61 25.38
CA ALA A 57 12.82 10.73 26.04
C ALA A 57 12.57 9.55 26.98
N ARG A 58 12.25 9.85 28.24
CA ARG A 58 12.11 8.89 29.35
C ARG A 58 10.91 7.93 29.24
N SER A 59 10.12 7.99 28.17
CA SER A 59 9.14 6.97 27.79
C SER A 59 8.70 7.27 26.36
N HIS A 60 8.69 6.26 25.49
CA HIS A 60 8.15 6.32 24.12
C HIS A 60 6.86 5.50 23.99
N GLU A 61 6.23 5.11 25.10
CA GLU A 61 5.13 4.14 25.08
C GLU A 61 3.92 4.66 24.28
N GLY A 62 3.59 5.95 24.43
CA GLY A 62 2.51 6.58 23.68
C GLY A 62 2.82 6.66 22.19
N GLU A 63 4.05 7.03 21.84
CA GLU A 63 4.51 7.11 20.45
C GLU A 63 4.61 5.73 19.78
N ILE A 64 5.06 4.71 20.51
CA ILE A 64 5.11 3.32 20.04
C ILE A 64 3.70 2.80 19.80
N ARG A 65 2.76 3.04 20.72
CA ARG A 65 1.36 2.64 20.55
C ARG A 65 0.75 3.30 19.32
N TRP A 66 0.94 4.61 19.19
CA TRP A 66 0.47 5.37 18.04
C TRP A 66 1.09 4.90 16.71
N LEU A 67 2.39 4.58 16.68
CA LEU A 67 3.04 3.99 15.51
C LEU A 67 2.45 2.63 15.15
N SER A 68 2.21 1.78 16.15
CA SER A 68 1.60 0.46 15.94
C SER A 68 0.18 0.56 15.39
N GLU A 69 -0.63 1.51 15.88
CA GLU A 69 -1.97 1.78 15.35
C GLU A 69 -1.89 2.23 13.89
N LYS A 70 -1.06 3.22 13.57
CA LYS A 70 -0.89 3.73 12.20
C LYS A 70 -0.36 2.65 11.24
N ALA A 71 0.59 1.84 11.68
CA ALA A 71 1.09 0.72 10.89
C ALA A 71 0.00 -0.37 10.70
N GLY A 72 -0.86 -0.57 11.68
CA GLY A 72 -2.01 -1.48 11.58
C GLY A 72 -3.08 -0.99 10.59
N ASP A 73 -3.34 0.32 10.56
CA ASP A 73 -4.24 0.94 9.57
C ASP A 73 -3.68 0.76 8.15
N LEU A 74 -2.40 1.10 7.93
CA LEU A 74 -1.73 0.88 6.64
C LEU A 74 -1.75 -0.59 6.20
N LEU A 75 -1.61 -1.54 7.13
CA LEU A 75 -1.71 -2.97 6.82
C LEU A 75 -3.11 -3.36 6.35
N LYS A 76 -4.16 -2.76 6.94
CA LYS A 76 -5.54 -2.97 6.52
C LYS A 76 -5.78 -2.41 5.12
N ASP A 77 -5.27 -1.22 4.84
CA ASP A 77 -5.41 -0.57 3.53
C ASP A 77 -4.66 -1.34 2.44
N LEU A 78 -3.46 -1.85 2.74
CA LEU A 78 -2.70 -2.71 1.83
C LEU A 78 -3.44 -4.03 1.50
N ARG A 79 -4.10 -4.65 2.48
CA ARG A 79 -4.94 -5.84 2.25
C ARG A 79 -6.20 -5.52 1.43
N GLY A 80 -6.78 -4.34 1.65
CA GLY A 80 -7.88 -3.83 0.83
C GLY A 80 -7.46 -3.67 -0.63
N HIS A 81 -6.29 -3.06 -0.86
CA HIS A 81 -5.67 -2.93 -2.17
C HIS A 81 -5.41 -4.32 -2.81
N ALA A 82 -4.89 -5.28 -2.05
CA ALA A 82 -4.66 -6.66 -2.52
C ALA A 82 -5.94 -7.33 -3.02
N SER A 83 -7.03 -7.21 -2.24
CA SER A 83 -8.33 -7.79 -2.57
C SER A 83 -8.93 -7.14 -3.81
N TRP A 84 -8.88 -5.80 -3.88
CA TRP A 84 -9.33 -5.07 -5.06
C TRP A 84 -8.53 -5.46 -6.31
N ALA A 85 -7.20 -5.52 -6.21
CA ALA A 85 -6.35 -5.88 -7.33
C ALA A 85 -6.66 -7.30 -7.85
N GLU A 86 -6.86 -8.26 -6.96
CA GLU A 86 -7.22 -9.63 -7.34
C GLU A 86 -8.60 -9.71 -8.00
N GLU A 87 -9.61 -9.05 -7.43
CA GLU A 87 -11.00 -9.18 -7.88
C GLU A 87 -11.32 -8.34 -9.12
N GLN A 88 -10.73 -7.14 -9.21
CA GLN A 88 -11.09 -6.13 -10.21
C GLN A 88 -9.98 -5.94 -11.24
N LEU A 89 -8.71 -5.88 -10.82
CA LEU A 89 -7.60 -5.59 -11.72
C LEU A 89 -7.14 -6.83 -12.51
N ARG A 90 -7.08 -8.01 -11.90
CA ARG A 90 -6.70 -9.28 -12.57
C ARG A 90 -7.44 -9.52 -13.89
N PRO A 91 -8.78 -9.54 -13.95
CA PRO A 91 -9.48 -9.82 -15.20
C PRO A 91 -9.23 -8.74 -16.28
N LEU A 92 -8.87 -7.52 -15.89
CA LEU A 92 -8.54 -6.45 -16.82
C LEU A 92 -7.12 -6.60 -17.35
N LEU A 93 -6.16 -6.93 -16.48
CA LEU A 93 -4.78 -7.25 -16.85
C LEU A 93 -4.73 -8.41 -17.85
N GLU A 94 -5.44 -9.51 -17.56
CA GLU A 94 -5.49 -10.69 -18.43
C GLU A 94 -6.09 -10.42 -19.81
N ARG A 95 -6.89 -9.36 -19.93
CA ARG A 95 -7.46 -8.92 -21.22
C ARG A 95 -6.56 -7.92 -21.95
N ALA A 96 -5.89 -7.04 -21.21
CA ALA A 96 -5.12 -5.92 -21.77
C ALA A 96 -3.67 -6.28 -22.11
N LEU A 97 -3.13 -7.33 -21.49
CA LEU A 97 -1.72 -7.74 -21.62
C LEU A 97 -1.61 -9.26 -21.82
N ASP A 98 -0.77 -9.68 -22.77
CA ASP A 98 -0.48 -11.10 -23.02
C ASP A 98 0.10 -11.81 -21.77
N GLU A 99 0.89 -11.08 -20.97
CA GLU A 99 1.49 -11.54 -19.71
C GLU A 99 0.67 -11.12 -18.47
N GLY A 100 -0.61 -10.75 -18.63
CA GLY A 100 -1.42 -10.14 -17.58
C GLY A 100 -1.55 -10.99 -16.30
N SER A 101 -1.67 -12.31 -16.44
CA SER A 101 -1.78 -13.23 -15.29
C SER A 101 -0.46 -13.32 -14.50
N GLU A 102 0.67 -13.43 -15.19
CA GLU A 102 2.01 -13.45 -14.57
C GLU A 102 2.30 -12.13 -13.84
N ARG A 103 1.99 -11.00 -14.49
CA ARG A 103 2.10 -9.65 -13.91
C ARG A 103 1.24 -9.47 -12.66
N MET A 104 0.05 -10.06 -12.64
CA MET A 104 -0.82 -10.05 -11.46
C MET A 104 -0.24 -10.90 -10.33
N ASP A 105 0.29 -12.08 -10.64
CA ASP A 105 0.94 -12.93 -9.64
C ASP A 105 2.17 -12.26 -9.02
N ASP A 106 2.96 -11.54 -9.82
CA ASP A 106 4.07 -10.71 -9.35
C ASP A 106 3.58 -9.59 -8.42
N LEU A 107 2.49 -8.89 -8.77
CA LEU A 107 1.93 -7.83 -7.93
C LEU A 107 1.44 -8.40 -6.59
N GLN A 108 0.68 -9.50 -6.60
CA GLN A 108 0.22 -10.16 -5.38
C GLN A 108 1.40 -10.64 -4.52
N ALA A 109 2.47 -11.16 -5.13
CA ALA A 109 3.67 -11.55 -4.41
C ALA A 109 4.38 -10.35 -3.76
N MET A 110 4.41 -9.19 -4.43
CA MET A 110 5.00 -7.98 -3.89
C MET A 110 4.16 -7.36 -2.76
N ILE A 111 2.84 -7.37 -2.89
CA ILE A 111 1.93 -6.93 -1.83
C ILE A 111 2.13 -7.79 -0.58
N ARG A 112 2.13 -9.13 -0.70
CA ARG A 112 2.40 -10.04 0.43
C ARG A 112 3.75 -9.78 1.10
N ARG A 113 4.80 -9.47 0.32
CA ARG A 113 6.11 -9.10 0.90
C ARG A 113 6.05 -7.81 1.70
N ALA A 114 5.26 -6.82 1.25
CA ALA A 114 5.05 -5.57 1.97
C ALA A 114 4.23 -5.80 3.25
N GLU A 115 3.17 -6.63 3.19
CA GLU A 115 2.40 -7.07 4.36
C GLU A 115 3.30 -7.76 5.40
N ASP A 116 4.05 -8.78 5.00
CA ASP A 116 5.00 -9.50 5.87
C ASP A 116 6.02 -8.56 6.52
N GLY A 117 6.50 -7.58 5.75
CA GLY A 117 7.44 -6.56 6.23
C GLY A 117 6.82 -5.69 7.32
N LEU A 118 5.59 -5.24 7.10
CA LEU A 118 4.85 -4.38 8.01
C LEU A 118 4.41 -5.12 9.28
N GLU A 119 3.98 -6.38 9.16
CA GLU A 119 3.66 -7.24 10.30
C GLU A 119 4.86 -7.47 11.21
N ARG A 120 6.04 -7.75 10.62
CA ARG A 120 7.29 -7.88 11.39
C ARG A 120 7.67 -6.58 12.09
N PHE A 121 7.43 -5.44 11.44
CA PHE A 121 7.67 -4.13 12.03
C PHE A 121 6.72 -3.87 13.22
N ILE A 122 5.42 -4.14 13.07
CA ILE A 122 4.43 -4.02 14.14
C ILE A 122 4.77 -4.95 15.32
N ALA A 123 5.11 -6.21 15.04
CA ALA A 123 5.52 -7.17 16.06
C ALA A 123 6.78 -6.70 16.83
N CYS A 124 7.73 -6.08 16.12
CA CYS A 124 8.91 -5.47 16.74
C CYS A 124 8.55 -4.30 17.65
N LEU A 125 7.61 -3.44 17.25
CA LEU A 125 7.11 -2.34 18.10
C LEU A 125 6.41 -2.84 19.37
N ALA A 126 5.68 -3.96 19.28
CA ALA A 126 4.91 -4.52 20.39
C ALA A 126 5.74 -5.31 21.42
N ALA A 127 7.01 -5.61 21.14
CA ALA A 127 7.85 -6.38 22.05
C ALA A 127 8.10 -5.60 23.36
N ALA A 128 7.84 -6.24 24.51
CA ALA A 128 7.79 -5.61 25.84
C ALA A 128 9.17 -5.37 26.51
N GLU A 129 10.23 -5.93 25.96
CA GLU A 129 11.62 -5.69 26.37
C GLU A 129 12.11 -4.37 25.74
N PRO A 130 13.23 -3.76 26.17
CA PRO A 130 13.72 -2.56 25.50
C PRO A 130 14.14 -2.91 24.07
N VAL A 131 13.18 -2.78 23.14
CA VAL A 131 13.40 -2.98 21.72
C VAL A 131 14.51 -2.04 21.32
N ARG A 132 15.63 -2.62 20.90
CA ARG A 132 16.78 -1.81 20.55
C ARG A 132 16.39 -1.04 19.31
N GLY A 133 16.51 0.29 19.31
CA GLY A 133 16.18 1.10 18.12
C GLY A 133 16.88 0.64 16.82
N ARG A 134 17.96 -0.14 16.92
CA ARG A 134 18.60 -0.85 15.80
C ARG A 134 17.70 -1.92 15.17
N GLU A 135 16.98 -2.72 15.96
CA GLU A 135 16.05 -3.75 15.47
C GLU A 135 14.88 -3.10 14.75
N ILE A 136 14.27 -2.07 15.35
CA ILE A 136 13.19 -1.29 14.73
C ILE A 136 13.67 -0.68 13.41
N SER A 137 14.87 -0.09 13.39
CA SER A 137 15.46 0.45 12.14
C SER A 137 15.68 -0.64 11.09
N GLY A 138 16.07 -1.85 11.51
CA GLY A 138 16.26 -3.00 10.63
C GLY A 138 14.96 -3.49 10.02
N HIS A 139 13.91 -3.62 10.83
CA HIS A 139 12.57 -4.00 10.37
C HIS A 139 11.96 -2.93 9.46
N LEU A 140 12.09 -1.65 9.83
CA LEU A 140 11.66 -0.53 8.98
C LEU A 140 12.37 -0.54 7.62
N ALA A 141 13.69 -0.78 7.60
CA ALA A 141 14.44 -0.89 6.35
C ALA A 141 14.07 -2.13 5.53
N GLY A 142 13.67 -3.23 6.19
CA GLY A 142 13.12 -4.41 5.54
C GLY A 142 11.80 -4.11 4.84
N ALA A 143 10.86 -3.49 5.56
CA ALA A 143 9.57 -3.06 5.01
C ALA A 143 9.77 -2.02 3.88
N ALA A 144 10.70 -1.07 4.03
CA ALA A 144 11.01 -0.07 3.00
C ALA A 144 11.35 -0.72 1.66
N ARG A 145 12.22 -1.73 1.65
CA ARG A 145 12.58 -2.43 0.41
C ARG A 145 11.40 -3.15 -0.24
N ALA A 146 10.46 -3.66 0.57
CA ALA A 146 9.28 -4.31 0.04
C ALA A 146 8.33 -3.30 -0.61
N PHE A 147 8.07 -2.18 0.06
CA PHE A 147 7.26 -1.07 -0.48
C PHE A 147 7.90 -0.43 -1.71
N ASP A 148 9.21 -0.19 -1.72
CA ASP A 148 9.92 0.33 -2.89
C ASP A 148 9.74 -0.58 -4.11
N GLY A 149 9.84 -1.90 -3.90
CA GLY A 149 9.59 -2.87 -4.96
C GLY A 149 8.13 -2.89 -5.43
N LEU A 150 7.18 -2.82 -4.50
CA LEU A 150 5.74 -2.76 -4.82
C LEU A 150 5.44 -1.52 -5.69
N PHE A 151 5.83 -0.33 -5.24
CA PHE A 151 5.55 0.92 -5.94
C PHE A 151 6.29 1.04 -7.28
N CYS A 152 7.42 0.35 -7.44
CA CYS A 152 8.12 0.22 -8.72
C CYS A 152 7.28 -0.62 -9.69
N LEU A 153 6.88 -1.83 -9.27
CA LEU A 153 6.08 -2.72 -10.10
C LEU A 153 4.72 -2.11 -10.47
N GLU A 154 4.04 -1.47 -9.52
CA GLU A 154 2.79 -0.76 -9.81
C GLU A 154 3.00 0.37 -10.81
N GLY A 155 4.14 1.09 -10.72
CA GLY A 155 4.52 2.10 -11.70
C GLY A 155 4.69 1.50 -13.11
N GLU A 156 5.39 0.37 -13.22
CA GLU A 156 5.55 -0.35 -14.48
C GLU A 156 4.21 -0.84 -15.06
N LEU A 157 3.30 -1.30 -14.21
CA LEU A 157 1.95 -1.70 -14.62
C LEU A 157 1.13 -0.51 -15.11
N LEU A 158 1.18 0.62 -14.40
CA LEU A 158 0.51 1.85 -14.82
C LEU A 158 1.05 2.34 -16.17
N ASP A 159 2.38 2.35 -16.35
CA ASP A 159 3.02 2.72 -17.63
C ASP A 159 2.59 1.79 -18.78
N ALA A 160 2.37 0.51 -18.49
CA ALA A 160 1.88 -0.46 -19.47
C ALA A 160 0.39 -0.28 -19.77
N LEU A 161 -0.44 0.04 -18.78
CA LEU A 161 -1.90 0.09 -18.94
C LEU A 161 -2.40 1.44 -19.46
N TRP A 162 -1.76 2.56 -19.09
CA TRP A 162 -2.21 3.91 -19.46
C TRP A 162 -2.39 4.11 -20.98
N PRO A 163 -1.48 3.65 -21.86
CA PRO A 163 -1.67 3.79 -23.31
C PRO A 163 -2.88 3.02 -23.86
N ARG A 164 -3.35 2.00 -23.13
CA ARG A 164 -4.42 1.08 -23.55
C ARG A 164 -5.81 1.56 -23.10
N THR A 165 -5.89 2.54 -22.21
CA THR A 165 -7.17 3.09 -21.73
C THR A 165 -7.94 3.84 -22.83
N ASP A 166 -7.22 4.38 -23.82
CA ASP A 166 -7.81 5.11 -24.96
C ASP A 166 -8.28 4.18 -26.09
N GLU A 167 -7.71 2.96 -26.18
CA GLU A 167 -8.05 1.97 -27.21
C GLU A 167 -9.41 1.30 -26.94
N ASP A 168 -9.83 1.22 -25.67
CA ASP A 168 -11.14 0.70 -25.25
C ASP A 168 -12.33 1.62 -25.62
N GLY A 169 -12.08 2.84 -26.12
CA GLY A 169 -13.11 3.81 -26.55
C GLY A 169 -13.41 3.85 -28.04
N VAL A 170 -12.78 2.97 -28.84
CA VAL A 170 -13.03 2.86 -30.28
C VAL A 170 -13.82 1.57 -30.56
N CYS A 171 -15.12 1.60 -30.26
CA CYS A 171 -16.12 0.68 -30.83
C CYS A 171 -17.27 1.47 -31.47
#